data_AF-A0A970ZZX5-F1
#
_entry.id   AF-A0A970ZZX5-F1
#
_cell.length_a   1.000
_cell.length_b   1.000
_cell.length_c   1.000
_cell.angle_alpha   90.00
_cell.angle_beta   90.00
_cell.angle_gamma   90.00
#
_symmetry.space_group_name_H-M   'P 1'
#
loop_
_entity.id
_entity.type
_entity.pdbx_description
1 polymer ?
#
loop_
_entity_poly.entity_id
_entity_poly.type
_entity_poly.pdbx_seq_one_letter_code
_entity_poly.pdbx_strand_id
1 'polypeptide(L)' 'MRILFLTNYYPPYEVGGYEQLCRDMVVALSARGHVCEVLTSTSGVVRGVPP' A
#
# COMPACT_ATOMS: atom_id res chain seq x y z
N MET A 1 11.54 1.65 -13.02
CA MET A 1 10.79 0.42 -13.42
C MET A 1 9.32 0.59 -13.06
N ARG A 2 8.42 -0.24 -13.58
CA ARG A 2 7.02 -0.29 -13.15
C ARG A 2 6.81 -1.50 -12.24
N ILE A 3 6.32 -1.27 -11.02
CA ILE A 3 6.19 -2.28 -9.97
C ILE A 3 4.77 -2.23 -9.41
N LEU A 4 4.09 -3.37 -9.39
CA LEU A 4 2.78 -3.53 -8.78
C LEU A 4 2.92 -4.31 -7.47
N PHE A 5 2.53 -3.69 -6.37
CA PHE A 5 2.40 -4.34 -5.07
C PHE A 5 1.00 -4.91 -4.93
N LEU A 6 0.89 -6.23 -4.84
CA LEU A 6 -0.36 -6.94 -4.58
C LEU A 6 -0.38 -7.42 -3.13
N THR A 7 -1.28 -6.87 -2.32
CA THR A 7 -1.39 -7.21 -0.89
C THR A 7 -2.84 -7.26 -0.45
N ASN A 8 -3.17 -8.14 0.49
CA ASN A 8 -4.53 -8.24 1.02
C ASN A 8 -4.95 -6.98 1.78
N TYR A 9 -4.00 -6.35 2.48
CA TYR A 9 -4.21 -5.14 3.28
C TYR A 9 -3.11 -4.12 3.01
N TYR A 10 -3.46 -2.85 3.13
CA TYR A 10 -2.54 -1.73 2.98
C TYR A 10 -3.07 -0.55 3.81
N PRO A 11 -2.19 0.32 4.33
CA PRO A 11 -2.64 1.45 5.14
C PRO A 11 -3.67 2.30 4.38
N PRO A 12 -4.74 2.77 5.05
CA PRO A 12 -4.90 2.87 6.51
C PRO A 12 -5.45 1.60 7.19
N TYR A 13 -5.79 0.53 6.46
CA TYR A 13 -6.25 -0.71 7.07
C TYR A 13 -5.07 -1.65 7.34
N GLU A 14 -4.81 -1.92 8.63
CA GLU A 14 -3.67 -2.70 9.10
C GLU A 14 -4.12 -3.77 10.08
N VAL A 15 -3.66 -5.01 9.90
CA VAL A 15 -3.85 -6.09 10.88
C VAL A 15 -2.60 -6.26 11.75
N GLY A 16 -1.43 -5.86 11.24
CA GLY A 16 -0.16 -5.86 11.97
C GLY A 16 0.85 -4.86 11.39
N GLY A 17 2.14 -5.16 11.54
CA GLY A 17 3.22 -4.30 11.04
C GLY A 17 3.64 -4.53 9.59
N TYR A 18 3.09 -5.55 8.93
CA TYR A 18 3.48 -5.88 7.55
C TYR A 18 3.05 -4.78 6.57
N GLU A 19 1.87 -4.22 6.78
CA GLU A 19 1.26 -3.18 5.96
C GLU A 19 2.07 -1.88 5.99
N GLN A 20 2.62 -1.53 7.16
CA GLN A 20 3.54 -0.41 7.34
C GLN A 20 4.85 -0.63 6.58
N LEU A 21 5.46 -1.81 6.71
CA LEU A 21 6.67 -2.15 5.96
C LEU A 21 6.45 -2.16 4.44
N CYS A 22 5.27 -2.62 4.00
CA CYS A 22 4.89 -2.58 2.59
C CYS A 22 4.84 -1.13 2.09
N ARG A 23 4.19 -0.24 2.85
CA ARG A 23 4.16 1.20 2.55
C ARG A 23 5.55 1.81 2.52
N ASP A 24 6.40 1.50 3.49
CA ASP A 24 7.78 2.02 3.54
C ASP A 24 8.58 1.59 2.31
N MET A 25 8.40 0.35 1.85
CA MET A 25 9.02 -0.12 0.61
C MET A 25 8.49 0.58 -0.64
N VAL A 26 7.16 0.79 -0.74
CA VAL A 26 6.55 1.56 -1.85
C VAL A 26 7.14 2.96 -1.90
N VAL A 27 7.23 3.64 -0.75
CA VAL A 27 7.80 5.00 -0.65
C VAL A 27 9.28 4.99 -1.05
N ALA A 28 10.07 4.06 -0.51
CA ALA A 28 11.51 3.99 -0.78
C ALA A 28 11.83 3.70 -2.26
N LEU A 29 11.06 2.84 -2.92
CA LEU A 29 11.22 2.56 -4.35
C LEU A 29 10.73 3.74 -5.20
N SER A 30 9.61 4.36 -4.82
CA SER A 30 9.12 5.56 -5.52
C SER A 30 10.15 6.69 -5.47
N ALA A 31 10.77 6.92 -4.31
CA ALA A 31 11.83 7.91 -4.12
C ALA A 31 13.09 7.64 -4.96
N ARG A 32 13.32 6.39 -5.38
CA ARG A 32 14.41 6.00 -6.28
C ARG A 32 14.05 6.09 -7.76
N GLY A 33 12.87 6.59 -8.11
CA GLY A 33 12.41 6.78 -9.49
C GLY A 33 11.69 5.56 -10.08
N HIS A 34 11.24 4.62 -9.25
CA HIS A 34 10.33 3.56 -9.70
C HIS A 34 8.88 4.07 -9.74
N VAL A 35 8.11 3.62 -10.73
CA VAL A 35 6.66 3.80 -10.77
C VAL A 35 6.06 2.65 -9.98
N CYS A 36 5.49 2.96 -8.82
CA CYS A 36 4.90 1.98 -7.93
C CYS A 36 3.37 2.17 -7.86
N GLU A 37 2.65 1.07 -8.02
CA GLU A 37 1.20 1.01 -7.81
C GLU A 37 0.88 -0.04 -6.75
N VAL A 38 -0.20 0.16 -5.99
CA VAL A 38 -0.66 -0.77 -4.97
C VAL A 38 -2.07 -1.22 -5.34
N LEU A 39 -2.25 -2.54 -5.48
CA LEU A 39 -3.55 -3.18 -5.57
C LEU A 39 -3.81 -3.91 -4.25
N THR A 40 -4.86 -3.49 -3.55
CA THR A 40 -5.26 -4.07 -2.27
C THR A 40 -6.77 -4.24 -2.16
N SER A 41 -7.20 -5.01 -1.17
CA SER A 41 -8.62 -5.14 -0.86
C SER A 41 -9.16 -3.84 -0.26
N THR A 42 -10.46 -3.57 -0.49
CA THR A 42 -11.20 -2.53 0.23
C THR A 42 -11.81 -3.04 1.53
N SER A 43 -11.49 -4.26 1.96
CA SER A 43 -11.98 -4.87 3.20
C SER A 43 -11.58 -4.02 4.41
N GLY A 44 -12.54 -3.71 5.30
CA GLY A 44 -12.26 -2.95 6.52
C GLY A 44 -12.16 -1.44 6.35
N VAL A 45 -12.19 -0.92 5.11
CA VAL A 45 -12.27 0.52 4.82
C VAL A 45 -13.73 0.88 4.50
N VAL A 46 -14.28 1.86 5.22
CA VAL A 46 -15.62 2.39 4.92
C VAL A 46 -15.54 3.21 3.63
N ARG A 47 -16.32 2.81 2.63
CA ARG A 47 -16.42 3.58 1.37
C ARG A 47 -16.85 5.02 1.65
N GLY A 48 -16.10 5.99 1.13
CA GLY A 48 -16.42 7.42 1.25
C GLY A 48 -15.72 8.15 2.38
N VAL A 49 -14.93 7.46 3.21
CA VAL A 49 -14.05 8.11 4.20
C VAL A 49 -12.65 8.21 3.58
N PRO A 50 -12.12 9.43 3.33
CA PRO A 50 -10.76 9.56 2.84
C PRO A 50 -9.76 9.03 3.89
N PRO A 51 -8.64 8.43 3.43
CA PRO A 51 -7.57 7.95 4.31
C PRO A 51 -6.86 9.07 5.06
#